data_AF-A0A1Y1KZZ9-F1
#
_entry.id   AF-A0A1Y1KZZ9-F1
#
_cell.length_a   1.000
_cell.length_b   1.000
_cell.length_c   1.000
_cell.angle_alpha   90.00
_cell.angle_beta   90.00
_cell.angle_gamma   90.00
#
_symmetry.space_group_name_H-M   'P 1'
#
loop_
_entity.id
_entity.type
_entity.pdbx_description
1 polymer ?
#
loop_
_entity_poly.entity_id
_entity_poly.type
_entity_poly.pdbx_seq_one_letter_code
_entity_poly.pdbx_strand_id
1 'polypeptide(L)'
;MKPINYLIWASEEILIELNKSKAQEEYQPLDILKHGHRAEDVEETEGFSLKNPNSKNRQTILLSASLSQDVKELAEFVLREHTFVDALDGSESGESLVIPDTIKHFFIMSGIKNRLVLLSAMIAAKSKQNSKIFIFMASTQMVEFHYELFTNFLQKVSVNSDNVILDGVGSDDDSDLEGVLDTKFFKLHGSMDQKMRKQVFTEFRAAKSGVLLCTDVAARGIDVPAADCVIQYTGPQTDKDYLHRVGRTGRVGKSGTAIIFLTPEEEEYIPKLGALGVQLKRLHAVDFLNCLCEIMSEPDYEKAGRALQQHYENAINENKNLRYTACMAYSTWSRFYNSYPSKMRAIFDFKRINLGHYATSFGLRYTPSEIGKIVRGQVENIESPRLNQKLSNYTDGAQEKKKKVKRTIGNISEFDSGLQPLKKKKKKS
;
A
#
# COMPACT_ATOMS: atom_id res chain seq x y z
N MET A 1 6.49 14.03 46.21
CA MET A 1 6.11 12.95 45.28
C MET A 1 7.39 12.31 44.76
N LYS A 2 7.56 10.98 44.88
CA LYS A 2 8.71 10.29 44.27
C LYS A 2 8.48 10.22 42.75
N PRO A 3 9.52 10.40 41.91
CA PRO A 3 9.38 10.19 40.47
C PRO A 3 9.02 8.72 40.21
N ILE A 4 7.89 8.49 39.57
CA ILE A 4 7.51 7.18 39.06
C ILE A 4 8.10 7.08 37.65
N ASN A 5 9.06 6.17 37.47
CA ASN A 5 9.63 5.91 36.16
C ASN A 5 8.79 4.84 35.48
N TYR A 6 8.05 5.23 34.45
CA TYR A 6 7.30 4.29 33.60
C TYR A 6 8.21 3.77 32.49
N LEU A 7 8.14 2.46 32.24
CA LEU A 7 8.66 1.87 31.02
C LEU A 7 7.46 1.34 30.22
N ILE A 8 7.17 1.98 29.09
CA ILE A 8 6.05 1.66 28.20
C ILE A 8 6.62 0.89 27.02
N TRP A 9 6.07 -0.29 26.77
CA TRP A 9 6.38 -1.07 25.58
C TRP A 9 5.10 -1.39 24.82
N ALA A 10 5.17 -1.33 23.49
CA ALA A 10 4.18 -1.95 22.63
C ALA A 10 4.52 -3.44 22.50
N SER A 11 3.57 -4.32 22.78
CA SER A 11 3.79 -5.78 22.79
C SER A 11 4.35 -6.33 21.48
N GLU A 12 3.91 -5.79 20.34
CA GLU A 12 4.38 -6.22 19.03
C GLU A 12 5.84 -5.85 18.75
N GLU A 13 6.34 -4.74 19.31
CA GLU A 13 7.75 -4.33 19.16
C GLU A 13 8.67 -5.29 19.92
N ILE A 14 8.27 -5.72 21.12
CA ILE A 14 8.99 -6.74 21.88
C ILE A 14 8.97 -8.08 21.14
N LEU A 15 7.82 -8.50 20.61
CA LEU A 15 7.69 -9.75 19.84
C LEU A 15 8.57 -9.76 18.59
N ILE A 16 8.64 -8.66 17.85
CA ILE A 16 9.52 -8.52 16.69
C ILE A 16 10.99 -8.65 17.10
N GLU A 17 11.39 -7.99 18.18
CA GLU A 17 12.78 -8.01 18.63
C GLU A 17 13.17 -9.38 19.20
N LEU A 18 12.29 -10.00 20.01
CA LEU A 18 12.47 -11.38 20.49
C LEU A 18 12.58 -12.39 19.34
N ASN A 19 11.80 -12.22 18.27
CA ASN A 19 11.85 -13.12 17.11
C ASN A 19 13.11 -12.92 16.26
N LYS A 20 13.65 -11.70 16.16
CA LYS A 20 14.97 -11.46 15.55
C LYS A 20 16.09 -12.07 16.37
N SER A 21 16.03 -11.93 17.70
CA SER A 21 17.07 -12.45 18.60
C SER A 21 17.07 -13.97 18.76
N LYS A 22 15.91 -14.64 18.58
CA LYS A 22 15.81 -16.11 18.53
C LYS A 22 16.58 -16.75 17.36
N ALA A 23 16.97 -15.98 16.35
CA ALA A 23 17.77 -16.47 15.22
C ALA A 23 19.28 -16.56 15.53
N GLN A 24 19.73 -16.13 16.72
CA GLN A 24 21.12 -16.22 17.18
C GLN A 24 21.22 -17.29 18.28
N GLU A 25 22.21 -18.19 18.18
CA GLU A 25 22.31 -19.45 18.96
C GLU A 25 22.56 -19.28 20.48
N GLU A 26 22.80 -18.06 20.97
CA GLU A 26 23.03 -17.76 22.40
C GLU A 26 21.88 -16.93 22.97
N TYR A 27 20.77 -17.60 23.32
CA TYR A 27 19.54 -16.94 23.77
C TYR A 27 19.49 -16.77 25.30
N GLN A 28 19.65 -15.53 25.77
CA GLN A 28 19.35 -15.09 27.15
C GLN A 28 18.40 -13.86 27.10
N PRO A 29 17.07 -14.04 27.15
CA PRO A 29 16.09 -12.97 26.94
C PRO A 29 16.14 -11.84 27.98
N LEU A 30 16.82 -12.07 29.11
CA LEU A 30 17.05 -11.06 30.14
C LEU A 30 18.13 -10.04 29.78
N ASP A 31 19.02 -10.32 28.83
CA ASP A 31 20.16 -9.44 28.54
C ASP A 31 19.75 -8.23 27.71
N ILE A 32 18.76 -8.36 26.84
CA ILE A 32 18.14 -7.25 26.10
C ILE A 32 17.45 -6.25 27.06
N LEU A 33 16.92 -6.76 28.17
CA LEU A 33 16.21 -5.98 29.18
C LEU A 33 17.14 -5.40 30.27
N LYS A 34 18.36 -5.94 30.42
CA LYS A 34 19.35 -5.51 31.43
C LYS A 34 20.45 -4.62 30.86
N HIS A 35 20.83 -4.84 29.60
CA HIS A 35 21.92 -4.17 28.93
C HIS A 35 21.43 -3.67 27.57
N GLY A 36 20.88 -2.45 27.53
CA GLY A 36 20.76 -1.72 26.28
C GLY A 36 22.13 -1.73 25.59
N HIS A 37 22.15 -2.00 24.28
CA HIS A 37 23.35 -2.23 23.49
C HIS A 37 24.58 -1.46 23.97
N ARG A 38 25.63 -2.19 24.37
CA ARG A 38 27.01 -1.70 24.26
C ARG A 38 27.38 -1.84 22.77
N ALA A 39 27.04 -0.82 21.99
CA ALA A 39 27.74 -0.56 20.74
C ALA A 39 28.91 0.35 21.10
N GLU A 40 30.12 -0.19 21.07
CA GLU A 40 31.32 0.64 20.96
C GLU A 40 31.21 1.40 19.63
N ASP A 41 31.50 2.70 19.69
CA ASP A 41 31.52 3.68 18.59
C ASP A 41 30.18 4.25 18.08
N VAL A 42 29.48 5.04 18.92
CA VAL A 42 28.66 6.17 18.44
C VAL A 42 28.82 7.34 19.41
N GLU A 43 29.29 8.47 18.87
CA GLU A 43 29.43 9.76 19.54
C GLU A 43 28.13 10.24 20.19
N GLU A 44 28.30 10.99 21.28
CA GLU A 44 27.29 11.52 22.20
C GLU A 44 26.05 12.11 21.51
N THR A 45 25.02 11.28 21.32
CA THR A 45 23.64 11.74 21.42
C THR A 45 23.21 11.58 22.86
N GLU A 46 22.62 12.62 23.48
CA GLU A 46 22.05 12.60 24.84
C GLU A 46 21.06 11.44 25.02
N GLY A 47 21.60 10.26 25.29
CA GLY A 47 20.90 9.01 25.41
C GLY A 47 20.47 8.82 26.86
N PHE A 48 19.19 8.52 27.04
CA PHE A 48 18.65 8.02 28.30
C PHE A 48 19.50 6.82 28.78
N SER A 49 20.43 7.07 29.69
CA SER A 49 21.21 6.03 30.35
C SER A 49 20.24 5.17 31.15
N LEU A 50 20.07 3.90 30.76
CA LEU A 50 19.37 2.87 31.53
C LEU A 50 20.17 2.61 32.82
N LYS A 51 20.05 3.52 33.80
CA LYS A 51 20.62 3.33 35.12
C LYS A 51 19.92 2.17 35.81
N ASN A 52 20.71 1.13 36.06
CA ASN A 52 20.57 0.10 37.09
C ASN A 52 19.19 -0.62 37.15
N PRO A 53 19.09 -1.88 36.65
CA PRO A 53 17.84 -2.65 36.63
C PRO A 53 17.26 -2.96 38.03
N ASN A 54 18.00 -2.66 39.10
CA ASN A 54 17.58 -2.80 40.50
C ASN A 54 16.98 -1.53 41.13
N SER A 55 16.62 -0.49 40.37
CA SER A 55 15.88 0.63 40.95
C SER A 55 14.50 0.15 41.43
N LYS A 56 14.27 0.18 42.76
CA LYS A 56 13.11 -0.41 43.45
C LYS A 56 11.72 0.18 43.08
N ASN A 57 11.64 1.10 42.11
CA ASN A 57 10.42 1.89 41.82
C ASN A 57 10.06 1.97 40.32
N ARG A 58 10.33 0.95 39.50
CA ARG A 58 9.92 0.96 38.08
C ARG A 58 8.58 0.28 37.89
N GLN A 59 7.59 1.03 37.40
CA GLN A 59 6.30 0.46 36.97
C GLN A 59 6.40 0.18 35.46
N THR A 60 6.17 -1.07 35.08
CA THR A 60 6.18 -1.48 33.66
C THR A 60 4.74 -1.65 33.21
N ILE A 61 4.37 -1.00 32.11
CA ILE A 61 3.03 -1.09 31.51
C ILE A 61 3.20 -1.61 30.08
N LEU A 62 2.50 -2.69 29.77
CA LEU A 62 2.41 -3.24 28.42
C LEU A 62 1.09 -2.78 27.79
N LEU A 63 1.16 -2.13 26.63
CA LEU A 63 -0.01 -1.69 25.88
C LEU A 63 -0.07 -2.42 24.54
N SER A 64 -1.27 -2.89 24.18
CA SER A 64 -1.50 -3.56 22.90
C SER A 64 -2.88 -3.21 22.37
N ALA A 65 -2.98 -2.99 21.05
CA ALA A 65 -4.26 -2.82 20.38
C ALA A 65 -4.99 -4.14 20.13
N SER A 66 -4.27 -5.27 20.18
CA SER A 66 -4.82 -6.62 20.04
C SER A 66 -4.28 -7.54 21.13
N LEU A 67 -5.16 -8.29 21.78
CA LEU A 67 -4.80 -9.22 22.84
C LEU A 67 -4.69 -10.66 22.29
N SER A 68 -3.54 -11.02 21.70
CA SER A 68 -3.27 -12.40 21.31
C SER A 68 -2.71 -13.22 22.47
N GLN A 69 -2.76 -14.56 22.35
CA GLN A 69 -2.15 -15.46 23.32
C GLN A 69 -0.65 -15.17 23.49
N ASP A 70 0.07 -14.91 22.39
CA ASP A 70 1.49 -14.53 22.43
C ASP A 70 1.76 -13.26 23.26
N VAL A 71 0.84 -12.29 23.23
CA VAL A 71 0.96 -11.05 24.03
C VAL A 71 0.71 -11.33 25.51
N LYS A 72 -0.20 -12.25 25.83
CA LYS A 72 -0.44 -12.70 27.21
C LYS A 72 0.77 -13.44 27.77
N GLU A 73 1.31 -14.40 27.01
CA GLU A 73 2.51 -15.14 27.39
C GLU A 73 3.73 -14.22 27.57
N LEU A 74 3.87 -13.22 26.68
CA LEU A 74 4.90 -12.21 26.83
C LEU A 74 4.72 -11.36 28.09
N ALA A 75 3.48 -10.95 28.38
CA ALA A 75 3.17 -10.17 29.58
C ALA A 75 3.49 -10.96 30.86
N GLU A 76 3.13 -12.24 30.91
CA GLU A 76 3.46 -13.16 32.01
C GLU A 76 4.99 -13.31 32.19
N PHE A 77 5.74 -13.31 31.09
CA PHE A 77 7.19 -13.43 31.12
C PHE A 77 7.91 -12.14 31.55
N VAL A 78 7.42 -10.98 31.11
CA VAL A 78 8.13 -9.69 31.26
C VAL A 78 7.69 -8.92 32.52
N LEU A 79 6.44 -9.08 32.95
CA LEU A 79 5.87 -8.31 34.06
C LEU A 79 5.86 -9.13 35.36
N ARG A 80 6.08 -8.45 36.49
CA ARG A 80 5.96 -9.03 37.84
C ARG A 80 4.63 -8.57 38.44
N GLU A 81 3.85 -9.50 39.00
CA GLU A 81 2.58 -9.21 39.69
C GLU A 81 1.65 -8.27 38.88
N HIS A 82 1.49 -8.56 37.57
CA HIS A 82 0.67 -7.73 36.69
C HIS A 82 -0.83 -7.97 36.87
N THR A 83 -1.62 -6.95 36.55
CA THR A 83 -3.08 -7.08 36.36
C THR A 83 -3.38 -6.83 34.89
N PHE A 84 -4.16 -7.72 34.28
CA PHE A 84 -4.70 -7.48 32.95
C PHE A 84 -5.88 -6.53 33.07
N VAL A 85 -5.78 -5.37 32.43
CA VAL A 85 -6.89 -4.43 32.26
C VAL A 85 -7.33 -4.51 30.82
N ASP A 86 -8.47 -5.16 30.59
CA ASP A 86 -9.15 -5.09 29.30
C ASP A 86 -10.06 -3.86 29.31
N ALA A 87 -9.79 -2.93 28.41
CA ALA A 87 -10.61 -1.72 28.25
C ALA A 87 -11.87 -1.99 27.41
N LEU A 88 -12.11 -3.24 27.02
CA LEU A 88 -13.19 -3.69 26.16
C LEU A 88 -14.12 -4.59 26.98
N ASP A 89 -15.42 -4.30 26.91
CA ASP A 89 -16.43 -5.03 27.66
C ASP A 89 -16.53 -6.51 27.20
N GLY A 90 -15.91 -7.41 27.96
CA GLY A 90 -16.46 -8.74 28.28
C GLY A 90 -16.74 -9.75 27.16
N SER A 91 -16.15 -9.66 25.95
CA SER A 91 -16.26 -10.76 24.98
C SER A 91 -15.30 -11.90 25.35
N GLU A 92 -15.82 -12.87 26.11
CA GLU A 92 -15.13 -14.13 26.43
C GLU A 92 -14.67 -14.87 25.16
N SER A 93 -13.44 -15.38 25.19
CA SER A 93 -12.92 -16.46 24.32
C SER A 93 -12.72 -16.13 22.82
N GLY A 94 -11.78 -15.24 22.51
CA GLY A 94 -11.22 -15.12 21.16
C GLY A 94 -10.16 -14.03 21.12
N GLU A 95 -9.28 -14.02 20.11
CA GLU A 95 -8.49 -12.83 19.79
C GLU A 95 -9.47 -11.70 19.44
N SER A 96 -9.93 -10.95 20.44
CA SER A 96 -10.93 -9.88 20.25
C SER A 96 -10.23 -8.72 19.56
N LEU A 97 -10.43 -8.65 18.25
CA LEU A 97 -9.92 -7.62 17.38
C LEU A 97 -10.98 -6.52 17.30
N VAL A 98 -10.69 -5.34 17.83
CA VAL A 98 -11.65 -4.23 17.88
C VAL A 98 -11.50 -3.32 16.67
N ILE A 99 -12.60 -3.22 15.92
CA ILE A 99 -12.76 -2.27 14.83
C ILE A 99 -13.57 -1.10 15.36
N PRO A 100 -13.06 0.15 15.34
CA PRO A 100 -13.87 1.30 15.70
C PRO A 100 -15.06 1.47 14.74
N ASP A 101 -16.27 1.62 15.27
CA ASP A 101 -17.49 1.88 14.50
C ASP A 101 -17.44 3.18 13.67
N THR A 102 -16.47 4.06 13.97
CA THR A 102 -16.23 5.32 13.27
C THR A 102 -15.63 5.13 11.88
N ILE A 103 -15.14 3.94 11.54
CA ILE A 103 -14.48 3.66 10.26
C ILE A 103 -15.49 3.06 9.27
N LYS A 104 -15.65 3.72 8.12
CA LYS A 104 -16.41 3.18 6.98
C LYS A 104 -15.45 2.37 6.10
N HIS A 105 -15.75 1.08 5.94
CA HIS A 105 -14.93 0.17 5.17
C HIS A 105 -15.48 -0.01 3.75
N PHE A 106 -14.59 0.10 2.77
CA PHE A 106 -14.90 -0.04 1.37
C PHE A 106 -13.91 -0.96 0.66
N PHE A 107 -14.36 -1.58 -0.42
CA PHE A 107 -13.49 -2.25 -1.37
C PHE A 107 -13.74 -1.72 -2.77
N ILE A 108 -12.70 -1.79 -3.60
CA ILE A 108 -12.80 -1.48 -5.02
C ILE A 108 -12.22 -2.63 -5.83
N MET A 109 -13.03 -3.14 -6.76
CA MET A 109 -12.60 -4.17 -7.71
C MET A 109 -11.79 -3.49 -8.81
N SER A 110 -10.50 -3.75 -8.84
CA SER A 110 -9.59 -3.18 -9.83
C SER A 110 -9.20 -4.23 -10.86
N GLY A 111 -9.38 -3.90 -12.13
CA GLY A 111 -8.65 -4.58 -13.20
C GLY A 111 -7.15 -4.39 -12.99
N ILE A 112 -6.36 -5.46 -13.14
CA ILE A 112 -4.92 -5.44 -12.82
C ILE A 112 -4.20 -4.37 -13.66
N LYS A 113 -4.45 -4.34 -14.97
CA LYS A 113 -3.79 -3.41 -15.91
C LYS A 113 -4.03 -1.93 -15.56
N ASN A 114 -5.20 -1.60 -15.04
CA ASN A 114 -5.62 -0.22 -14.77
C ASN A 114 -5.41 0.19 -13.30
N ARG A 115 -4.78 -0.67 -12.48
CA ARG A 115 -4.67 -0.47 -11.03
C ARG A 115 -3.92 0.82 -10.68
N LEU A 116 -2.86 1.13 -11.42
CA LEU A 116 -2.06 2.35 -11.25
C LEU A 116 -2.88 3.61 -11.60
N VAL A 117 -3.54 3.60 -12.76
CA VAL A 117 -4.42 4.68 -13.22
C VAL A 117 -5.55 4.93 -12.22
N LEU A 118 -6.20 3.87 -11.73
CA LEU A 118 -7.26 3.97 -10.73
C LEU A 118 -6.75 4.56 -9.41
N LEU A 119 -5.55 4.18 -8.96
CA LEU A 119 -4.94 4.77 -7.77
C LEU A 119 -4.68 6.27 -7.99
N SER A 120 -4.14 6.67 -9.14
CA SER A 120 -3.93 8.08 -9.49
C SER A 120 -5.24 8.86 -9.51
N ALA A 121 -6.31 8.30 -10.09
CA ALA A 121 -7.64 8.90 -10.10
C ALA A 121 -8.20 9.07 -8.68
N MET A 122 -8.04 8.06 -7.83
CA MET A 122 -8.47 8.12 -6.42
C MET A 122 -7.68 9.16 -5.62
N ILE A 123 -6.37 9.25 -5.83
CA ILE A 123 -5.54 10.30 -5.23
C ILE A 123 -6.07 11.66 -5.66
N ALA A 124 -6.27 11.88 -6.97
CA ALA A 124 -6.76 13.13 -7.50
C ALA A 124 -8.13 13.55 -6.93
N ALA A 125 -9.08 12.61 -6.90
CA ALA A 125 -10.41 12.85 -6.35
C ALA A 125 -10.38 13.22 -4.86
N LYS A 126 -9.48 12.60 -4.09
CA LYS A 126 -9.33 12.85 -2.65
C LYS A 126 -8.50 14.09 -2.34
N SER A 127 -7.55 14.46 -3.18
CA SER A 127 -6.79 15.72 -3.07
C SER A 127 -7.71 16.93 -3.23
N LYS A 128 -8.71 16.88 -4.13
CA LYS A 128 -9.77 17.92 -4.22
C LYS A 128 -10.59 18.08 -2.92
N GLN A 129 -10.58 17.09 -2.02
CA GLN A 129 -11.24 17.11 -0.71
C GLN A 129 -10.30 17.57 0.41
N ASN A 130 -9.09 18.03 0.09
CA ASN A 130 -8.08 18.48 1.05
C ASN A 130 -7.79 17.44 2.15
N SER A 131 -7.78 16.16 1.76
CA SER A 131 -7.68 15.03 2.68
C SER A 131 -6.23 14.63 3.00
N LYS A 132 -5.99 14.11 4.21
CA LYS A 132 -4.81 13.30 4.52
C LYS A 132 -5.07 11.84 4.19
N ILE A 133 -4.20 11.27 3.36
CA ILE A 133 -4.34 9.92 2.83
C ILE A 133 -3.13 9.08 3.20
N PHE A 134 -3.36 7.88 3.71
CA PHE A 134 -2.33 6.85 3.80
C PHE A 134 -2.53 5.85 2.67
N ILE A 135 -1.46 5.45 1.99
CA ILE A 135 -1.49 4.42 0.96
C ILE A 135 -0.49 3.33 1.35
N PHE A 136 -1.03 2.21 1.82
CA PHE A 136 -0.23 1.04 2.19
C PHE A 136 0.15 0.22 0.97
N MET A 137 1.45 -0.01 0.82
CA MET A 137 2.07 -0.78 -0.26
C MET A 137 2.85 -1.96 0.31
N ALA A 138 3.04 -2.99 -0.51
CA ALA A 138 3.62 -4.25 -0.08
C ALA A 138 5.14 -4.21 0.21
N SER A 139 5.90 -3.31 -0.42
CA SER A 139 7.36 -3.27 -0.24
C SER A 139 7.93 -1.86 -0.23
N THR A 140 9.14 -1.73 0.31
CA THR A 140 9.90 -0.47 0.31
C THR A 140 10.15 0.02 -1.12
N GLN A 141 10.50 -0.87 -2.05
CA GLN A 141 10.73 -0.53 -3.45
C GLN A 141 9.45 -0.08 -4.17
N MET A 142 8.29 -0.64 -3.79
CA MET A 142 7.01 -0.12 -4.29
C MET A 142 6.76 1.31 -3.83
N VAL A 143 7.03 1.61 -2.54
CA VAL A 143 6.88 2.96 -2.00
C VAL A 143 7.80 3.93 -2.73
N GLU A 144 9.06 3.56 -2.94
CA GLU A 144 10.03 4.36 -3.69
C GLU A 144 9.59 4.65 -5.13
N PHE A 145 9.23 3.61 -5.88
CA PHE A 145 8.77 3.76 -7.26
C PHE A 145 7.54 4.66 -7.37
N HIS A 146 6.50 4.41 -6.57
CA HIS A 146 5.28 5.19 -6.66
C HIS A 146 5.47 6.62 -6.14
N TYR A 147 6.35 6.83 -5.15
CA TYR A 147 6.70 8.17 -4.68
C TYR A 147 7.37 8.98 -5.79
N GLU A 148 8.38 8.41 -6.44
CA GLU A 148 9.09 9.05 -7.55
C GLU A 148 8.14 9.30 -8.74
N LEU A 149 7.33 8.28 -9.10
CA LEU A 149 6.36 8.40 -10.19
C LEU A 149 5.32 9.49 -9.92
N PHE A 150 4.69 9.50 -8.75
CA PHE A 150 3.61 10.44 -8.47
C PHE A 150 4.13 11.87 -8.26
N THR A 151 5.25 12.05 -7.57
CA THR A 151 5.81 13.40 -7.35
C THR A 151 6.22 14.05 -8.67
N ASN A 152 6.79 13.27 -9.60
CA ASN A 152 7.34 13.84 -10.84
C ASN A 152 6.34 13.82 -12.00
N PHE A 153 5.42 12.85 -12.05
CA PHE A 153 4.58 12.62 -13.24
C PHE A 153 3.07 12.67 -12.97
N LEU A 154 2.63 12.73 -11.70
CA LEU A 154 1.22 12.95 -11.35
C LEU A 154 0.99 14.36 -10.79
N GLN A 155 1.86 14.81 -9.88
CA GLN A 155 1.76 16.14 -9.27
C GLN A 155 2.02 17.27 -10.29
N LYS A 156 3.00 17.06 -11.17
CA LYS A 156 3.49 18.02 -12.18
C LYS A 156 2.97 17.73 -13.61
N VAL A 157 1.78 17.14 -13.77
CA VAL A 157 1.21 16.97 -15.12
C VAL A 157 0.98 18.36 -15.73
N SER A 158 1.75 18.75 -16.74
CA SER A 158 1.50 19.96 -17.53
C SER A 158 0.79 19.55 -18.81
N VAL A 159 -0.38 20.15 -19.07
CA VAL A 159 -1.08 19.99 -20.35
C VAL A 159 -0.70 21.18 -21.23
N ASN A 160 0.23 20.99 -22.16
CA ASN A 160 0.38 21.91 -23.29
C ASN A 160 -0.08 21.23 -24.57
N SER A 161 -0.97 21.91 -25.28
CA SER A 161 -1.91 21.35 -26.27
C SER A 161 -1.32 20.71 -27.52
N ASP A 162 0.01 20.63 -27.70
CA ASP A 162 0.58 20.05 -28.92
C ASP A 162 1.78 19.10 -28.74
N ASN A 163 2.36 18.97 -27.54
CA ASN A 163 3.37 17.94 -27.22
C ASN A 163 3.54 17.84 -25.70
N VAL A 164 3.51 16.61 -25.16
CA VAL A 164 3.85 16.35 -23.75
C VAL A 164 5.34 16.61 -23.55
N ILE A 165 5.71 17.77 -23.00
CA ILE A 165 7.08 18.05 -22.60
C ILE A 165 7.30 17.41 -21.23
N LEU A 166 8.11 16.34 -21.22
CA LEU A 166 8.63 15.71 -20.01
C LEU A 166 9.79 16.56 -19.47
N ASP A 167 9.51 17.65 -18.77
CA ASP A 167 10.57 18.41 -18.10
C ASP A 167 10.88 17.79 -16.74
N GLY A 168 11.72 16.78 -16.79
CA GLY A 168 12.24 16.06 -15.65
C GLY A 168 13.76 16.07 -15.60
N VAL A 169 14.41 17.24 -15.70
CA VAL A 169 15.82 17.40 -15.27
C VAL A 169 16.09 18.82 -14.75
N GLY A 170 16.27 18.93 -13.44
CA GLY A 170 17.03 19.95 -12.69
C GLY A 170 17.26 21.33 -13.31
N SER A 171 16.31 22.24 -13.11
CA SER A 171 16.62 23.67 -12.96
C SER A 171 16.12 24.12 -11.59
N ASP A 172 16.97 24.83 -10.84
CA ASP A 172 16.66 25.37 -9.51
C ASP A 172 15.61 26.51 -9.55
N ASP A 173 14.97 26.75 -10.70
CA ASP A 173 13.90 27.73 -10.92
C ASP A 173 12.53 27.05 -10.87
N ASP A 174 12.13 26.59 -9.68
CA ASP A 174 10.82 26.00 -9.35
C ASP A 174 9.66 27.04 -9.32
N SER A 175 9.78 28.18 -10.03
CA SER A 175 8.89 29.33 -9.81
C SER A 175 7.62 29.40 -10.67
N ASP A 176 7.53 28.70 -11.81
CA ASP A 176 6.39 28.88 -12.74
C ASP A 176 5.67 27.59 -13.20
N LEU A 177 5.94 26.43 -12.58
CA LEU A 177 5.22 25.19 -12.89
C LEU A 177 4.00 25.02 -11.98
N GLU A 178 2.83 25.44 -12.48
CA GLU A 178 1.54 25.24 -11.83
C GLU A 178 1.16 23.74 -11.87
N GLY A 179 1.40 23.02 -10.77
CA GLY A 179 1.05 21.61 -10.66
C GLY A 179 -0.47 21.41 -10.74
N VAL A 180 -0.94 20.53 -11.63
CA VAL A 180 -2.38 20.22 -11.80
C VAL A 180 -3.00 19.55 -10.56
N LEU A 181 -2.18 18.95 -9.69
CA LEU A 181 -2.60 18.37 -8.42
C LEU A 181 -1.94 19.07 -7.24
N ASP A 182 -2.71 19.90 -6.54
CA ASP A 182 -2.32 20.52 -5.26
C ASP A 182 -2.32 19.49 -4.11
N THR A 183 -1.36 18.56 -4.15
CA THR A 183 -1.18 17.55 -3.10
C THR A 183 0.30 17.23 -2.92
N LYS A 184 0.78 17.31 -1.68
CA LYS A 184 2.16 16.90 -1.34
C LYS A 184 2.22 15.39 -1.12
N PHE A 185 3.22 14.75 -1.72
CA PHE A 185 3.54 13.35 -1.49
C PHE A 185 4.63 13.19 -0.43
N PHE A 186 4.51 12.13 0.36
CA PHE A 186 5.45 11.74 1.40
C PHE A 186 5.68 10.23 1.31
N LYS A 187 6.85 9.76 1.76
CA LYS A 187 7.16 8.33 1.85
C LYS A 187 7.65 7.92 3.23
N LEU A 188 7.21 6.76 3.72
CA LEU A 188 7.69 6.18 4.97
C LEU A 188 7.80 4.66 4.88
N HIS A 189 9.04 4.16 4.92
CA HIS A 189 9.32 2.72 4.93
C HIS A 189 10.58 2.40 5.74
N GLY A 190 10.77 1.11 6.04
CA GLY A 190 11.82 0.65 6.96
C GLY A 190 13.26 0.81 6.47
N SER A 191 13.47 1.02 5.17
CA SER A 191 14.81 1.22 4.57
C SER A 191 15.29 2.68 4.60
N MET A 192 14.46 3.62 5.07
CA MET A 192 14.85 5.03 5.20
C MET A 192 15.66 5.27 6.47
N ASP A 193 16.61 6.20 6.40
CA ASP A 193 17.36 6.65 7.56
C ASP A 193 16.45 7.20 8.66
N GLN A 194 16.76 6.90 9.91
CA GLN A 194 15.91 7.27 11.04
C GLN A 194 15.71 8.79 11.17
N LYS A 195 16.72 9.59 10.82
CA LYS A 195 16.63 11.07 10.76
C LYS A 195 15.61 11.52 9.71
N MET A 196 15.70 10.96 8.50
CA MET A 196 14.79 11.25 7.40
C MET A 196 13.36 10.80 7.74
N ARG A 197 13.19 9.62 8.35
CA ARG A 197 11.88 9.13 8.83
C ARG A 197 11.23 10.12 9.80
N LYS A 198 12.00 10.61 10.79
CA LYS A 198 11.50 11.61 11.76
C LYS A 198 11.11 12.93 11.09
N GLN A 199 11.91 13.39 10.11
CA GLN A 199 11.62 14.62 9.37
C GLN A 199 10.32 14.48 8.56
N VAL A 200 10.24 13.49 7.66
CA VAL A 200 9.06 13.25 6.82
C VAL A 200 7.81 13.07 7.66
N PHE A 201 7.94 12.34 8.77
CA PHE A 201 6.86 12.16 9.72
C PHE A 201 6.37 13.47 10.34
N THR A 202 7.29 14.35 10.76
CA THR A 202 6.96 15.67 11.33
C THR A 202 6.28 16.56 10.30
N GLU A 203 6.80 16.57 9.06
CA GLU A 203 6.21 17.35 7.97
C GLU A 203 4.81 16.88 7.62
N PHE A 204 4.60 15.57 7.45
CA PHE A 204 3.28 15.01 7.16
C PHE A 204 2.30 15.24 8.33
N ARG A 205 2.81 15.23 9.56
CA ARG A 205 2.00 15.55 10.74
C ARG A 205 1.49 16.99 10.70
N ALA A 206 2.37 17.94 10.36
CA ALA A 206 2.06 19.36 10.27
C ALA A 206 1.21 19.74 9.05
N ALA A 207 1.31 18.99 7.96
CA ALA A 207 0.51 19.25 6.74
C ALA A 207 -0.99 19.22 7.05
N LYS A 208 -1.81 19.97 6.29
CA LYS A 208 -3.28 19.91 6.43
C LYS A 208 -3.87 18.78 5.58
N SER A 209 -3.29 18.55 4.41
CA SER A 209 -3.62 17.52 3.43
C SER A 209 -2.33 16.90 2.88
N GLY A 210 -2.46 15.78 2.16
CA GLY A 210 -1.33 15.13 1.49
C GLY A 210 -1.42 13.62 1.51
N VAL A 211 -0.50 12.98 0.77
CA VAL A 211 -0.47 11.54 0.56
C VAL A 211 0.79 10.95 1.16
N LEU A 212 0.64 10.06 2.14
CA LEU A 212 1.73 9.26 2.69
C LEU A 212 1.72 7.86 2.07
N LEU A 213 2.72 7.57 1.23
CA LEU A 213 3.01 6.23 0.73
C LEU A 213 3.84 5.48 1.76
N CYS A 214 3.39 4.31 2.20
CA CYS A 214 4.07 3.62 3.28
C CYS A 214 3.95 2.10 3.25
N THR A 215 4.87 1.42 3.95
CA THR A 215 4.72 0.02 4.33
C THR A 215 4.12 -0.10 5.73
N ASP A 216 3.98 -1.33 6.24
CA ASP A 216 3.41 -1.61 7.57
C ASP A 216 4.19 -1.00 8.74
N VAL A 217 5.38 -0.43 8.51
CA VAL A 217 6.09 0.38 9.49
C VAL A 217 5.27 1.60 9.97
N ALA A 218 4.37 2.11 9.12
CA ALA A 218 3.49 3.22 9.46
C ALA A 218 2.19 2.78 10.17
N ALA A 219 1.89 1.48 10.18
CA ALA A 219 0.63 0.95 10.70
C ALA A 219 0.63 0.76 12.23
N ARG A 220 1.80 0.70 12.87
CA ARG A 220 1.97 0.35 14.30
C ARG A 220 2.70 1.46 15.06
N GLY A 221 2.34 1.69 16.32
CA GLY A 221 3.15 2.41 17.32
C GLY A 221 3.48 3.89 17.09
N ILE A 222 3.32 4.43 15.89
CA ILE A 222 3.69 5.80 15.58
C ILE A 222 2.51 6.74 15.86
N ASP A 223 2.74 7.84 16.60
CA ASP A 223 1.81 8.95 16.89
C ASP A 223 1.53 9.81 15.62
N VAL A 224 1.14 9.16 14.52
CA VAL A 224 0.76 9.87 13.30
C VAL A 224 -0.62 10.49 13.51
N PRO A 225 -0.88 11.75 13.06
CA PRO A 225 -2.22 12.29 13.09
C PRO A 225 -3.18 11.41 12.28
N ALA A 226 -4.43 11.40 12.73
CA ALA A 226 -5.49 10.64 12.09
C ALA A 226 -5.60 11.04 10.62
N ALA A 227 -5.53 10.04 9.73
CA ALA A 227 -5.83 10.20 8.32
C ALA A 227 -7.34 10.36 8.12
N ASP A 228 -7.75 11.05 7.08
CA ASP A 228 -9.15 11.05 6.63
C ASP A 228 -9.46 9.77 5.84
N CYS A 229 -8.45 9.26 5.12
CA CYS A 229 -8.57 8.07 4.29
C CYS A 229 -7.34 7.15 4.41
N VAL A 230 -7.58 5.85 4.54
CA VAL A 230 -6.57 4.79 4.39
C VAL A 230 -6.89 4.00 3.14
N ILE A 231 -5.92 3.88 2.24
CA ILE A 231 -5.98 3.06 1.03
C ILE A 231 -5.00 1.91 1.20
N GLN A 232 -5.48 0.68 1.08
CA GLN A 232 -4.66 -0.52 1.06
C GLN A 232 -4.50 -0.94 -0.40
N TYR A 233 -3.39 -0.48 -1.00
CA TYR A 233 -3.11 -0.75 -2.42
C TYR A 233 -2.62 -2.17 -2.65
N THR A 234 -2.14 -2.86 -1.63
CA THR A 234 -1.92 -4.31 -1.64
C THR A 234 -2.55 -4.95 -0.41
N GLY A 235 -3.15 -6.13 -0.59
CA GLY A 235 -3.73 -6.89 0.51
C GLY A 235 -2.73 -7.11 1.66
N PRO A 236 -3.15 -7.06 2.92
CA PRO A 236 -2.27 -7.25 4.07
C PRO A 236 -1.86 -8.71 4.25
N GLN A 237 -0.66 -8.99 4.79
CA GLN A 237 -0.19 -10.38 5.01
C GLN A 237 -0.95 -11.13 6.10
N THR A 238 -1.60 -10.40 7.00
CA THR A 238 -2.44 -10.96 8.06
C THR A 238 -3.71 -10.12 8.25
N ASP A 239 -4.73 -10.72 8.86
CA ASP A 239 -5.95 -10.00 9.22
C ASP A 239 -5.69 -8.91 10.28
N LYS A 240 -4.69 -9.11 11.14
CA LYS A 240 -4.25 -8.10 12.12
C LYS A 240 -3.64 -6.88 11.42
N ASP A 241 -2.87 -7.08 10.36
CA ASP A 241 -2.29 -5.98 9.59
C ASP A 241 -3.36 -5.13 8.90
N TYR A 242 -4.45 -5.73 8.41
CA TYR A 242 -5.62 -4.97 7.92
C TYR A 242 -6.08 -3.97 8.97
N LEU A 243 -6.26 -4.43 10.21
CA LEU A 243 -6.79 -3.63 11.32
C LEU A 243 -5.82 -2.54 11.78
N HIS A 244 -4.53 -2.84 11.85
CA HIS A 244 -3.51 -1.84 12.17
C HIS A 244 -3.43 -0.72 11.13
N ARG A 245 -3.58 -1.07 9.85
CA ARG A 245 -3.63 -0.12 8.74
C ARG A 245 -4.84 0.81 8.85
N VAL A 246 -6.04 0.24 8.98
CA VAL A 246 -7.28 1.05 9.07
C VAL A 246 -7.37 1.85 10.36
N GLY A 247 -6.73 1.39 11.45
CA GLY A 247 -6.60 2.12 12.70
C GLY A 247 -5.77 3.43 12.61
N ARG A 248 -5.24 3.77 11.42
CA ARG A 248 -4.67 5.10 11.13
C ARG A 248 -5.72 6.16 10.83
N THR A 249 -6.96 5.77 10.55
CA THR A 249 -8.12 6.67 10.42
C THR A 249 -9.12 6.41 11.54
N GLY A 250 -10.20 7.21 11.61
CA GLY A 250 -11.28 6.98 12.58
C GLY A 250 -10.95 7.25 14.06
N ARG A 251 -9.86 7.97 14.36
CA ARG A 251 -9.38 8.21 15.73
C ARG A 251 -10.10 9.37 16.41
N VAL A 252 -10.21 9.31 17.74
CA VAL A 252 -10.70 10.42 18.61
C VAL A 252 -12.08 10.93 18.17
N GLY A 253 -13.02 10.02 17.95
CA GLY A 253 -14.42 10.36 17.60
C GLY A 253 -14.63 10.91 16.18
N LYS A 254 -13.57 11.06 15.36
CA LYS A 254 -13.71 11.43 13.95
C LYS A 254 -14.06 10.21 13.11
N SER A 255 -14.91 10.39 12.10
CA SER A 255 -15.17 9.34 11.11
C SER A 255 -13.99 9.18 10.15
N GLY A 256 -13.68 7.94 9.79
CA GLY A 256 -12.62 7.61 8.85
C GLY A 256 -13.10 6.78 7.67
N THR A 257 -12.36 6.80 6.56
CA THR A 257 -12.61 5.91 5.42
C THR A 257 -11.45 4.96 5.21
N ALA A 258 -11.74 3.67 5.08
CA ALA A 258 -10.76 2.64 4.73
C ALA A 258 -11.16 1.98 3.41
N ILE A 259 -10.26 1.98 2.42
CA ILE A 259 -10.49 1.40 1.09
C ILE A 259 -9.44 0.34 0.82
N ILE A 260 -9.84 -0.86 0.41
CA ILE A 260 -8.92 -1.90 -0.07
C ILE A 260 -9.11 -2.15 -1.56
N PHE A 261 -8.00 -2.22 -2.29
CA PHE A 261 -8.01 -2.63 -3.69
C PHE A 261 -7.95 -4.16 -3.77
N LEU A 262 -8.93 -4.76 -4.44
CA LEU A 262 -8.99 -6.19 -4.70
C LEU A 262 -9.04 -6.46 -6.20
N THR A 263 -8.37 -7.52 -6.65
CA THR A 263 -8.60 -8.09 -7.99
C THR A 263 -9.73 -9.12 -7.94
N PRO A 264 -10.30 -9.53 -9.09
CA PRO A 264 -11.30 -10.60 -9.13
C PRO A 264 -10.85 -11.90 -8.43
N GLU A 265 -9.56 -12.22 -8.50
CA GLU A 265 -8.98 -13.40 -7.85
C GLU A 265 -8.95 -13.30 -6.31
N GLU A 266 -8.99 -12.07 -5.78
CA GLU A 266 -8.89 -11.74 -4.35
C GLU A 266 -10.27 -11.48 -3.70
N GLU A 267 -11.38 -11.64 -4.44
CA GLU A 267 -12.75 -11.30 -4.00
C GLU A 267 -13.16 -12.02 -2.70
N GLU A 268 -12.67 -13.25 -2.48
CA GLU A 268 -12.89 -14.05 -1.27
C GLU A 268 -12.35 -13.39 0.01
N TYR A 269 -11.55 -12.32 -0.10
CA TYR A 269 -11.17 -11.53 1.06
C TYR A 269 -12.34 -10.78 1.69
N ILE A 270 -13.37 -10.44 0.91
CA ILE A 270 -14.55 -9.71 1.37
C ILE A 270 -15.33 -10.51 2.44
N PRO A 271 -15.81 -11.75 2.18
CA PRO A 271 -16.50 -12.53 3.18
C PRO A 271 -15.60 -12.90 4.36
N LYS A 272 -14.28 -13.08 4.15
CA LYS A 272 -13.32 -13.32 5.24
C LYS A 272 -13.25 -12.13 6.21
N LEU A 273 -13.19 -10.90 5.70
CA LEU A 273 -13.26 -9.70 6.53
C LEU A 273 -14.64 -9.53 7.18
N GLY A 274 -15.72 -9.91 6.49
CA GLY A 274 -17.07 -9.95 7.06
C GLY A 274 -17.19 -10.86 8.28
N ALA A 275 -16.52 -12.02 8.27
CA ALA A 275 -16.46 -12.93 9.41
C ALA A 275 -15.69 -12.35 10.62
N LEU A 276 -14.88 -11.31 10.41
CA LEU A 276 -14.18 -10.54 11.44
C LEU A 276 -14.97 -9.28 11.87
N GLY A 277 -16.22 -9.13 11.44
CA GLY A 277 -17.05 -7.97 11.75
C GLY A 277 -16.82 -6.76 10.83
N VAL A 278 -15.94 -6.86 9.82
CA VAL A 278 -15.68 -5.77 8.87
C VAL A 278 -16.64 -5.86 7.70
N GLN A 279 -17.68 -5.02 7.70
CA GLN A 279 -18.62 -4.93 6.58
C GLN A 279 -18.10 -3.98 5.50
N LEU A 280 -17.62 -4.55 4.39
CA LEU A 280 -17.12 -3.80 3.25
C LEU A 280 -18.24 -3.38 2.29
N LYS A 281 -18.25 -2.09 1.90
CA LYS A 281 -19.13 -1.58 0.82
C LYS A 281 -18.36 -1.42 -0.49
N ARG A 282 -18.98 -1.77 -1.61
CA ARG A 282 -18.34 -1.64 -2.93
C ARG A 282 -18.30 -0.19 -3.37
N LEU A 283 -17.14 0.24 -3.89
CA LEU A 283 -16.99 1.47 -4.67
C LEU A 283 -16.91 1.15 -6.16
N HIS A 284 -17.36 2.07 -7.02
CA HIS A 284 -17.26 1.93 -8.46
C HIS A 284 -16.06 2.73 -8.98
N ALA A 285 -15.22 2.10 -9.81
CA ALA A 285 -14.02 2.75 -10.36
C ALA A 285 -14.35 4.00 -11.17
N VAL A 286 -15.47 4.00 -11.89
CA VAL A 286 -15.95 5.13 -12.69
C VAL A 286 -16.15 6.40 -11.84
N ASP A 287 -16.51 6.26 -10.57
CA ASP A 287 -16.70 7.41 -9.65
C ASP A 287 -15.41 8.22 -9.46
N PHE A 288 -14.25 7.59 -9.65
CA PHE A 288 -12.94 8.23 -9.52
C PHE A 288 -12.32 8.56 -10.88
N LEU A 289 -12.45 7.68 -11.87
CA LEU A 289 -11.79 7.81 -13.18
C LEU A 289 -12.22 9.08 -13.92
N ASN A 290 -13.45 9.56 -13.72
CA ASN A 290 -13.92 10.82 -14.32
C ASN A 290 -13.08 12.04 -13.90
N CYS A 291 -12.43 12.02 -12.74
CA CYS A 291 -11.52 13.10 -12.34
C CYS A 291 -10.31 13.23 -13.26
N LEU A 292 -9.95 12.19 -14.01
CA LEU A 292 -8.83 12.22 -14.95
C LEU A 292 -9.16 12.96 -16.24
N CYS A 293 -10.43 13.10 -16.63
CA CYS A 293 -10.80 13.75 -17.88
C CYS A 293 -10.28 15.18 -17.95
N GLU A 294 -10.44 15.94 -16.86
CA GLU A 294 -9.93 17.30 -16.72
C GLU A 294 -8.39 17.31 -16.67
N ILE A 295 -7.79 16.44 -15.87
CA ILE A 295 -6.33 16.37 -15.66
C ILE A 295 -5.59 16.03 -16.96
N MET A 296 -6.14 15.13 -17.76
CA MET A 296 -5.53 14.66 -19.01
C MET A 296 -6.06 15.40 -20.24
N SER A 297 -7.03 16.30 -20.07
CA SER A 297 -7.73 16.99 -21.18
C SER A 297 -8.31 16.03 -22.22
N GLU A 298 -9.00 14.99 -21.74
CA GLU A 298 -9.61 13.94 -22.55
C GLU A 298 -11.14 13.94 -22.39
N PRO A 299 -11.91 13.58 -23.42
CA PRO A 299 -13.37 13.76 -23.43
C PRO A 299 -14.11 12.70 -22.58
N ASP A 300 -13.47 11.57 -22.30
CA ASP A 300 -14.04 10.47 -21.54
C ASP A 300 -12.98 9.78 -20.68
N TYR A 301 -13.44 9.08 -19.63
CA TYR A 301 -12.54 8.49 -18.64
C TYR A 301 -11.69 7.35 -19.20
N GLU A 302 -12.12 6.69 -20.30
CA GLU A 302 -11.35 5.60 -20.91
C GLU A 302 -10.16 6.14 -21.70
N LYS A 303 -10.35 7.24 -22.43
CA LYS A 303 -9.26 7.98 -23.08
C LYS A 303 -8.35 8.62 -22.05
N ALA A 304 -8.89 9.29 -21.03
CA ALA A 304 -8.11 9.86 -19.93
C ALA A 304 -7.22 8.81 -19.24
N GLY A 305 -7.80 7.64 -18.93
CA GLY A 305 -7.05 6.54 -18.34
C GLY A 305 -5.94 5.99 -19.23
N ARG A 306 -6.20 5.86 -20.54
CA ARG A 306 -5.18 5.45 -21.52
C ARG A 306 -4.06 6.48 -21.69
N ALA A 307 -4.42 7.76 -21.75
CA ALA A 307 -3.45 8.86 -21.83
C ALA A 307 -2.52 8.86 -20.60
N LEU A 308 -3.08 8.71 -19.40
CA LEU A 308 -2.27 8.65 -18.17
C LEU A 308 -1.39 7.39 -18.11
N GLN A 309 -1.91 6.24 -18.52
CA GLN A 309 -1.12 5.01 -18.62
C GLN A 309 0.06 5.19 -19.58
N GLN A 310 -0.20 5.75 -20.77
CA GLN A 310 0.83 5.99 -21.78
C GLN A 310 1.88 7.00 -21.30
N HIS A 311 1.46 8.05 -20.60
CA HIS A 311 2.33 9.04 -19.95
C HIS A 311 3.32 8.36 -18.99
N TYR A 312 2.83 7.54 -18.06
CA TYR A 312 3.69 6.80 -17.14
C TYR A 312 4.63 5.82 -17.85
N GLU A 313 4.11 5.05 -18.81
CA GLU A 313 4.94 4.09 -19.53
C GLU A 313 6.06 4.78 -20.35
N ASN A 314 5.80 5.94 -20.94
CA ASN A 314 6.82 6.72 -21.65
C ASN A 314 7.87 7.25 -20.67
N ALA A 315 7.43 7.87 -19.57
CA ALA A 315 8.32 8.36 -18.51
C ALA A 315 9.25 7.24 -17.96
N ILE A 316 8.69 6.07 -17.69
CA ILE A 316 9.44 4.89 -17.22
C ILE A 316 10.38 4.37 -18.31
N ASN A 317 9.97 4.40 -19.57
CA ASN A 317 10.82 3.92 -20.67
C ASN A 317 12.00 4.87 -20.95
N GLU A 318 11.82 6.17 -20.78
CA GLU A 318 12.85 7.18 -21.07
C GLU A 318 13.84 7.36 -19.91
N ASN A 319 13.37 7.32 -18.66
CA ASN A 319 14.22 7.49 -17.49
C ASN A 319 14.77 6.13 -16.99
N LYS A 320 16.09 5.91 -17.16
CA LYS A 320 16.76 4.66 -16.75
C LYS A 320 16.62 4.36 -15.26
N ASN A 321 16.68 5.38 -14.40
CA ASN A 321 16.58 5.23 -12.95
C ASN A 321 15.15 4.84 -12.56
N LEU A 322 14.16 5.60 -13.03
CA LEU A 322 12.75 5.29 -12.78
C LEU A 322 12.37 3.89 -13.31
N ARG A 323 12.90 3.51 -14.49
CA ARG A 323 12.75 2.16 -15.03
C ARG A 323 13.28 1.09 -14.09
N TYR A 324 14.49 1.29 -13.59
CA TYR A 324 15.11 0.37 -12.66
C TYR A 324 14.30 0.26 -11.36
N THR A 325 13.88 1.39 -10.79
CA THR A 325 13.02 1.45 -9.60
C THR A 325 11.70 0.72 -9.83
N ALA A 326 11.06 0.89 -10.99
CA ALA A 326 9.83 0.19 -11.38
C ALA A 326 10.05 -1.34 -11.48
N CYS A 327 11.14 -1.77 -12.12
CA CYS A 327 11.51 -3.19 -12.21
C CYS A 327 11.79 -3.81 -10.82
N MET A 328 12.47 -3.08 -9.93
CA MET A 328 12.72 -3.48 -8.55
C MET A 328 11.42 -3.55 -7.72
N ALA A 329 10.53 -2.57 -7.88
CA ALA A 329 9.22 -2.53 -7.25
C ALA A 329 8.38 -3.74 -7.64
N TYR A 330 8.25 -4.02 -8.94
CA TYR A 330 7.55 -5.22 -9.44
C TYR A 330 8.17 -6.52 -8.89
N SER A 331 9.49 -6.63 -8.91
CA SER A 331 10.18 -7.87 -8.49
C SER A 331 10.04 -8.12 -6.99
N THR A 332 10.10 -7.08 -6.16
CA THR A 332 9.87 -7.21 -4.71
C THR A 332 8.40 -7.44 -4.37
N TRP A 333 7.48 -6.80 -5.09
CA TRP A 333 6.04 -7.08 -4.99
C TRP A 333 5.72 -8.53 -5.33
N SER A 334 6.28 -9.07 -6.42
CA SER A 334 6.07 -10.47 -6.80
C SER A 334 6.54 -11.43 -5.70
N ARG A 335 7.68 -11.14 -5.05
CA ARG A 335 8.16 -11.92 -3.89
C ARG A 335 7.24 -11.79 -2.69
N PHE A 336 6.75 -10.58 -2.40
CA PHE A 336 5.78 -10.35 -1.33
C PHE A 336 4.48 -11.11 -1.57
N TYR A 337 3.95 -11.09 -2.79
CA TYR A 337 2.72 -11.80 -3.13
C TYR A 337 2.92 -13.32 -3.06
N ASN A 338 4.11 -13.82 -3.39
CA ASN A 338 4.41 -15.23 -3.20
C ASN A 338 4.61 -15.62 -1.71
N SER A 339 4.83 -14.66 -0.82
CA SER A 339 5.12 -14.91 0.60
C SER A 339 3.89 -14.86 1.50
N TYR A 340 2.66 -14.74 0.97
CA TYR A 340 1.46 -14.81 1.79
C TYR A 340 1.43 -16.09 2.65
N PRO A 341 1.14 -15.95 3.96
CA PRO A 341 1.00 -17.08 4.87
C PRO A 341 -0.10 -18.05 4.41
N SER A 342 -0.03 -19.31 4.84
CA SER A 342 -0.98 -20.35 4.42
C SER A 342 -2.46 -19.97 4.62
N LYS A 343 -2.77 -19.25 5.71
CA LYS A 343 -4.13 -18.74 5.99
C LYS A 343 -4.65 -17.72 4.95
N MET A 344 -3.74 -17.00 4.30
CA MET A 344 -4.06 -15.96 3.31
C MET A 344 -3.87 -16.44 1.87
N ARG A 345 -3.02 -17.43 1.65
CA ARG A 345 -2.67 -17.96 0.32
C ARG A 345 -3.85 -18.54 -0.47
N ALA A 346 -4.91 -19.00 0.21
CA ALA A 346 -6.13 -19.46 -0.45
C ALA A 346 -6.84 -18.33 -1.23
N ILE A 347 -6.65 -17.08 -0.80
CA ILE A 347 -7.23 -15.88 -1.39
C ILE A 347 -6.19 -15.19 -2.27
N PHE A 348 -5.01 -14.92 -1.69
CA PHE A 348 -3.90 -14.29 -2.38
C PHE A 348 -2.96 -15.36 -2.97
N ASP A 349 -3.47 -16.10 -3.95
CA ASP A 349 -2.73 -17.21 -4.57
C ASP A 349 -1.83 -16.73 -5.71
N PHE A 350 -0.52 -16.81 -5.50
CA PHE A 350 0.50 -16.45 -6.49
C PHE A 350 0.37 -17.24 -7.80
N LYS A 351 -0.17 -18.47 -7.77
CA LYS A 351 -0.32 -19.31 -8.95
C LYS A 351 -1.51 -18.90 -9.83
N ARG A 352 -2.47 -18.16 -9.28
CA ARG A 352 -3.70 -17.76 -9.98
C ARG A 352 -3.56 -16.41 -10.69
N ILE A 353 -2.59 -15.59 -10.29
CA ILE A 353 -2.41 -14.24 -10.85
C ILE A 353 -1.64 -14.24 -12.17
N ASN A 354 -1.96 -13.26 -13.02
CA ASN A 354 -1.19 -13.00 -14.24
C ASN A 354 -0.06 -12.01 -13.97
N LEU A 355 1.16 -12.52 -13.84
CA LEU A 355 2.37 -11.73 -13.60
C LEU A 355 2.66 -10.70 -14.70
N GLY A 356 2.31 -10.99 -15.96
CA GLY A 356 2.46 -10.05 -17.07
C GLY A 356 1.53 -8.84 -16.95
N HIS A 357 0.26 -9.05 -16.57
CA HIS A 357 -0.67 -7.94 -16.32
C HIS A 357 -0.22 -7.10 -15.13
N TYR A 358 0.35 -7.72 -14.11
CA TYR A 358 0.93 -6.98 -13.00
C TYR A 358 2.17 -6.20 -13.44
N ALA A 359 3.02 -6.69 -14.33
CA ALA A 359 4.09 -5.85 -14.90
C ALA A 359 3.54 -4.56 -15.54
N THR A 360 2.46 -4.68 -16.33
CA THR A 360 1.75 -3.51 -16.90
C THR A 360 1.21 -2.57 -15.81
N SER A 361 0.74 -3.10 -14.68
CA SER A 361 0.27 -2.28 -13.55
C SER A 361 1.37 -1.49 -12.84
N PHE A 362 2.66 -1.76 -13.14
CA PHE A 362 3.80 -0.94 -12.73
C PHE A 362 4.28 0.00 -13.87
N GLY A 363 3.51 0.13 -14.96
CA GLY A 363 3.90 0.90 -16.14
C GLY A 363 5.05 0.27 -16.95
N LEU A 364 5.35 -1.01 -16.73
CA LEU A 364 6.42 -1.72 -17.43
C LEU A 364 5.90 -2.33 -18.74
N ARG A 365 6.65 -2.12 -19.82
CA ARG A 365 6.44 -2.75 -21.14
C ARG A 365 7.19 -4.08 -21.31
N TYR A 366 7.87 -4.53 -20.26
CA TYR A 366 8.71 -5.71 -20.25
C TYR A 366 7.98 -6.93 -19.71
N THR A 367 8.33 -8.11 -20.22
CA THR A 367 7.88 -9.38 -19.67
C THR A 367 8.51 -9.64 -18.29
N PRO A 368 7.88 -10.47 -17.43
CA PRO A 368 8.46 -10.84 -16.13
C PRO A 368 9.91 -11.36 -16.20
N SER A 369 10.25 -12.10 -17.26
CA SER A 369 11.59 -12.63 -17.47
C SER A 369 12.62 -11.55 -17.79
N GLU A 370 12.26 -10.56 -18.61
CA GLU A 370 13.11 -9.42 -18.94
C GLU A 370 13.33 -8.53 -17.71
N ILE A 371 12.27 -8.26 -16.95
CA ILE A 371 12.36 -7.53 -15.68
C ILE A 371 13.34 -8.23 -14.73
N GLY A 372 13.24 -9.56 -14.62
CA GLY A 372 14.17 -10.36 -13.82
C GLY A 372 15.63 -10.23 -14.26
N LYS A 373 15.90 -10.10 -15.56
CA LYS A 373 17.27 -9.87 -16.08
C LYS A 373 17.77 -8.46 -15.75
N ILE A 374 16.93 -7.45 -15.91
CA ILE A 374 17.25 -6.04 -15.59
C ILE A 374 17.65 -5.92 -14.12
N VAL A 375 16.84 -6.48 -13.21
CA VAL A 375 17.10 -6.43 -11.77
C VAL A 375 18.40 -7.14 -11.37
N ARG A 376 18.81 -8.18 -12.11
CA ARG A 376 20.08 -8.89 -11.88
C ARG A 376 21.30 -8.22 -12.52
N GLY A 377 21.13 -7.07 -13.17
CA GLY A 377 22.23 -6.40 -13.90
C GLY A 377 22.68 -7.16 -15.14
N GLN A 378 21.85 -8.06 -15.69
CA GLN A 378 22.20 -8.94 -16.81
C GLN A 378 21.83 -8.34 -18.18
N VAL A 379 21.71 -7.01 -18.30
CA VAL A 379 21.34 -6.34 -19.55
C VAL A 379 22.26 -5.14 -19.79
N GLU A 380 23.10 -5.23 -20.83
CA GLU A 380 24.02 -4.14 -21.24
C GLU A 380 23.36 -3.13 -22.18
N ASN A 381 22.37 -3.54 -22.98
CA ASN A 381 21.60 -2.68 -23.89
C ASN A 381 20.14 -3.16 -23.96
N ILE A 382 19.20 -2.36 -23.44
CA ILE A 382 17.76 -2.64 -23.53
C ILE A 382 17.26 -2.04 -24.85
N GLU A 383 17.08 -2.87 -25.89
CA GLU A 383 16.28 -2.46 -27.04
C GLU A 383 14.83 -2.22 -26.57
N SER A 384 14.25 -1.09 -26.98
CA SER A 384 12.85 -0.78 -26.67
C SER A 384 11.95 -1.88 -27.25
N PRO A 385 11.15 -2.60 -26.44
CA PRO A 385 10.29 -3.64 -26.99
C PRO A 385 9.28 -3.00 -27.96
N ARG A 386 9.19 -3.58 -29.16
CA ARG A 386 8.21 -3.15 -30.18
C ARG A 386 6.81 -3.28 -29.60
N LEU A 387 5.99 -2.24 -29.80
CA LEU A 387 4.59 -2.16 -29.40
C LEU A 387 3.88 -3.49 -29.72
N ASN A 388 3.21 -4.09 -28.74
CA ASN A 388 2.38 -5.28 -28.96
C ASN A 388 1.25 -4.93 -29.95
N GLN A 389 1.48 -5.19 -31.25
CA GLN A 389 0.56 -4.94 -32.36
C GLN A 389 -0.78 -5.71 -32.26
N LYS A 390 -0.93 -6.57 -31.24
CA LYS A 390 -2.21 -7.23 -30.93
C LYS A 390 -3.22 -6.31 -30.22
N LEU A 391 -2.85 -5.08 -29.88
CA LEU A 391 -3.74 -4.04 -29.37
C LEU A 391 -4.10 -2.95 -30.40
N SER A 392 -3.61 -3.03 -31.65
CA SER A 392 -3.82 -1.97 -32.67
C SER A 392 -4.72 -2.34 -33.84
N ASN A 393 -5.39 -3.49 -33.85
CA ASN A 393 -6.36 -3.82 -34.90
C ASN A 393 -7.80 -3.49 -34.48
N TYR A 394 -8.08 -2.20 -34.35
CA TYR A 394 -9.40 -1.62 -34.63
C TYR A 394 -9.17 -0.30 -35.37
N THR A 395 -8.96 -0.42 -36.67
CA THR A 395 -9.23 0.66 -37.62
C THR A 395 -10.26 0.13 -38.60
N ASP A 396 -11.39 0.82 -38.69
CA ASP A 396 -12.42 0.57 -39.68
C ASP A 396 -11.84 0.73 -41.09
N GLY A 397 -11.95 -0.33 -41.88
CA GLY A 397 -11.48 -0.35 -43.26
C GLY A 397 -11.90 -1.67 -43.92
N ALA A 398 -13.06 -1.63 -44.57
CA ALA A 398 -13.60 -2.75 -45.34
C ALA A 398 -12.60 -3.25 -46.39
N GLN A 399 -12.26 -4.55 -46.35
CA GLN A 399 -11.91 -5.33 -47.54
C GLN A 399 -12.19 -6.82 -47.29
N GLU A 400 -13.11 -7.37 -48.07
CA GLU A 400 -13.52 -8.78 -48.05
C GLU A 400 -12.38 -9.72 -48.47
N LYS A 401 -12.01 -10.71 -47.64
CA LYS A 401 -11.53 -12.02 -48.12
C LYS A 401 -11.99 -13.19 -47.22
N LYS A 402 -12.85 -14.01 -47.84
CA LYS A 402 -13.33 -15.39 -47.61
C LYS A 402 -12.90 -16.18 -46.34
N LYS A 403 -13.95 -16.53 -45.58
CA LYS A 403 -14.19 -17.58 -44.55
C LYS A 403 -13.20 -18.78 -44.47
N LYS A 404 -12.83 -19.10 -43.22
CA LYS A 404 -12.96 -20.46 -42.62
C LYS A 404 -13.63 -20.35 -41.24
N VAL A 405 -14.62 -21.20 -40.99
CA VAL A 405 -15.54 -21.16 -39.84
C VAL A 405 -15.13 -22.14 -38.74
N LYS A 406 -15.15 -21.67 -37.48
CA LYS A 406 -15.47 -22.33 -36.17
C LYS A 406 -14.58 -21.71 -35.07
N ARG A 407 -15.02 -21.23 -33.91
CA ARG A 407 -16.27 -21.32 -33.11
C ARG A 407 -16.54 -19.97 -32.44
N THR A 408 -17.81 -19.65 -32.26
CA THR A 408 -18.33 -18.43 -31.62
C THR A 408 -17.98 -18.37 -30.13
N ILE A 409 -17.20 -17.38 -29.72
CA ILE A 409 -17.16 -16.85 -28.35
C ILE A 409 -17.64 -15.41 -28.48
N GLY A 410 -18.73 -15.08 -27.79
CA GLY A 410 -19.36 -13.76 -27.84
C GLY A 410 -18.42 -12.66 -27.36
N ASN A 411 -18.41 -11.54 -28.07
CA ASN A 411 -17.72 -10.32 -27.68
C ASN A 411 -18.22 -9.84 -26.31
N ILE A 412 -17.35 -9.87 -25.31
CA ILE A 412 -17.52 -9.22 -24.01
C ILE A 412 -16.56 -8.03 -23.99
N SER A 413 -17.06 -6.85 -23.64
CA SER A 413 -16.26 -5.65 -23.40
C SER A 413 -15.35 -5.87 -22.19
N GLU A 414 -14.07 -5.47 -22.28
CA GLU A 414 -13.07 -5.54 -21.19
C GLU A 414 -13.42 -4.58 -20.02
N PHE A 415 -14.54 -3.85 -20.12
CA PHE A 415 -15.11 -2.97 -19.08
C PHE A 415 -16.38 -3.54 -18.41
N ASP A 416 -16.86 -4.72 -18.80
CA ASP A 416 -18.05 -5.33 -18.19
C ASP A 416 -17.70 -6.19 -16.96
N SER A 417 -18.52 -6.08 -15.93
CA SER A 417 -18.34 -6.54 -14.55
C SER A 417 -18.32 -8.06 -14.33
N GLY A 418 -18.18 -8.87 -15.38
CA GLY A 418 -17.93 -10.31 -15.29
C GLY A 418 -19.02 -11.16 -14.63
N LEU A 419 -20.22 -10.63 -14.37
CA LEU A 419 -21.33 -11.37 -13.75
C LEU A 419 -22.47 -11.60 -14.75
N GLN A 420 -22.85 -12.86 -14.97
CA GLN A 420 -24.01 -13.17 -15.80
C GLN A 420 -25.32 -12.80 -15.09
N PRO A 421 -26.30 -12.18 -15.78
CA PRO A 421 -27.59 -11.88 -15.17
C PRO A 421 -28.41 -13.17 -14.91
N LEU A 422 -29.03 -13.21 -13.73
CA LEU A 422 -29.94 -14.28 -13.29
C LEU A 422 -31.09 -14.48 -14.30
N LYS A 423 -31.22 -15.72 -14.82
CA LYS A 423 -32.31 -16.12 -15.72
C LYS A 423 -33.68 -15.93 -15.04
N LYS A 424 -34.48 -14.99 -15.54
CA LYS A 424 -35.92 -14.90 -15.21
C LYS A 424 -36.67 -16.11 -15.77
N LYS A 425 -37.34 -16.87 -14.90
CA LYS A 425 -38.29 -17.93 -15.27
C LYS A 425 -39.47 -17.32 -16.04
N LYS A 426 -39.73 -17.79 -17.27
CA LYS A 426 -40.95 -17.46 -18.02
C LYS A 426 -42.17 -18.11 -17.34
N LYS A 427 -43.19 -17.30 -17.01
CA LYS A 427 -44.55 -17.78 -16.72
C LYS A 427 -45.16 -18.34 -18.00
N LYS A 428 -45.75 -19.53 -17.92
CA LYS A 428 -46.62 -20.10 -18.98
C LYS A 428 -47.95 -19.35 -18.96
N SER A 429 -48.39 -18.87 -20.12
CA SER A 429 -49.82 -18.70 -20.46
C SER A 429 -50.17 -19.76 -21.48
#